data_AF-A0A1B8DQ25-F1
#
_entry.id   AF-A0A1B8DQ25-F1
#
_cell.length_a   1.000
_cell.length_b   1.000
_cell.length_c   1.000
_cell.angle_alpha   90.00
_cell.angle_beta   90.00
_cell.angle_gamma   90.00
#
_symmetry.space_group_name_H-M   'P 1'
#
loop_
_entity.id
_entity.type
_entity.pdbx_description
1 polymer ?
#
loop_
_entity_poly.entity_id
_entity_poly.type
_entity_poly.pdbx_seq_one_letter_code
_entity_poly.pdbx_strand_id
1 'polypeptide(L)'
;MSSKAPSLCSCGGKLKTGPALSDHLRDSPKHKKPPIKGNEVPKAVAMETKPKSSALGKNTPASQVASPAPSVTKAAKVPLDQYTVRLKAKEPSPIVTTAEETQAKKLKQINANVKEAQGLHARLMAKLSELLEFEITKELKAEIKKEVKPVLKRELEDEIKAEFGGDLKKLKTEIMSDLILELKADFKNVVKEEIKNEFRMTVAYQLVTKDEAKTDHIDDLKSELKAELKIELMNEFKGSSKLESNGKSTGQQNGDGRICIEDLMTMDDMDDIVVL
;
A
#
# COMPACT_ATOMS: atom_id res chain seq x y z
N MET A 1 29.63 30.39 34.88
CA MET A 1 28.27 29.82 34.82
C MET A 1 28.28 28.66 33.83
N SER A 2 28.13 27.42 34.31
CA SER A 2 28.15 26.24 33.43
C SER A 2 26.90 26.21 32.56
N SER A 3 27.07 26.32 31.25
CA SER A 3 26.00 26.12 30.27
C SER A 3 25.58 24.64 30.28
N LYS A 4 24.37 24.39 30.75
CA LYS A 4 23.78 23.05 30.78
C LYS A 4 23.41 22.66 29.36
N ALA A 5 24.02 21.62 28.82
CA ALA A 5 23.75 21.14 27.47
C ALA A 5 22.27 20.78 27.30
N PRO A 6 21.62 21.15 26.17
CA PRO A 6 20.23 20.81 25.92
C PRO A 6 20.08 19.30 25.75
N SER A 7 19.17 18.71 26.52
CA SER A 7 18.80 17.30 26.40
C SER A 7 18.10 17.06 25.06
N LEU A 8 18.68 16.21 24.22
CA LEU A 8 18.07 15.78 22.95
C LEU A 8 17.12 14.60 23.19
N CYS A 9 15.96 14.61 22.53
CA CYS A 9 15.06 13.46 22.54
C CYS A 9 15.60 12.38 21.60
N SER A 10 15.34 11.11 21.90
CA SER A 10 15.63 10.00 20.98
C SER A 10 14.89 10.11 19.63
N CYS A 11 13.91 11.00 19.51
CA CYS A 11 13.24 11.30 18.25
C CYS A 11 13.99 12.28 17.33
N GLY A 12 15.17 12.77 17.74
CA GLY A 12 16.03 13.69 16.97
C GLY A 12 15.66 15.17 17.05
N GLY A 13 14.62 15.54 17.82
CA GLY A 13 14.20 16.92 18.01
C GLY A 13 15.00 17.63 19.12
N LYS A 14 15.39 18.89 18.87
CA LYS A 14 15.89 19.80 19.92
C LYS A 14 14.73 20.12 20.86
N LEU A 15 14.75 19.58 22.08
CA LEU A 15 13.69 19.81 23.05
C LEU A 15 13.90 21.16 23.74
N LYS A 16 12.81 21.92 23.88
CA LYS A 16 12.75 23.04 24.82
C LYS A 16 12.64 22.45 26.24
N THR A 17 13.47 22.92 27.16
CA THR A 17 13.39 22.53 28.59
C THR A 17 12.06 22.97 29.21
N GLY A 18 11.55 22.21 30.19
CA GLY A 18 10.35 22.58 30.96
C GLY A 18 9.05 21.92 30.47
N PRO A 19 7.87 22.54 30.68
CA PRO A 19 6.56 21.94 30.40
C PRO A 19 6.39 21.43 28.96
N ALA A 20 7.01 22.12 28.00
CA ALA A 20 7.00 21.74 26.58
C ALA A 20 7.61 20.34 26.31
N LEU A 21 8.53 19.88 27.16
CA LEU A 21 9.08 18.53 27.07
C LEU A 21 8.05 17.47 27.48
N SER A 22 7.32 17.72 28.56
CA SER A 22 6.29 16.81 29.06
C SER A 22 5.15 16.62 28.05
N ASP A 23 4.76 17.69 27.35
CA ASP A 23 3.72 17.62 26.33
C ASP A 23 4.24 16.87 25.09
N HIS A 24 5.49 17.11 24.66
CA HIS A 24 6.10 16.37 23.57
C HIS A 24 6.17 14.86 23.83
N LEU A 25 6.53 14.44 25.04
CA LEU A 25 6.59 13.01 25.40
C LEU A 25 5.19 12.35 25.43
N ARG A 26 4.14 13.13 25.68
CA ARG A 26 2.76 12.65 25.75
C ARG A 26 2.11 12.52 24.38
N ASP A 27 2.34 13.52 23.52
CA ASP A 27 1.58 13.68 22.28
C ASP A 27 2.34 13.19 21.04
N SER A 28 3.66 13.03 21.13
CA SER A 28 4.45 12.55 20.00
C SER A 28 4.13 11.09 19.65
N PRO A 29 3.73 10.79 18.40
CA PRO A 29 3.41 9.43 17.95
C PRO A 29 4.54 8.42 18.15
N LYS A 30 5.80 8.91 18.21
CA LYS A 30 6.99 8.09 18.41
C LYS A 30 7.16 7.58 19.85
N HIS A 31 6.46 8.18 20.83
CA HIS A 31 6.51 7.77 22.23
C HIS A 31 5.22 7.12 22.72
N LYS A 32 4.16 7.17 21.91
CA LYS A 32 2.91 6.46 22.16
C LYS A 32 3.13 4.96 21.94
N LYS A 33 3.62 4.27 22.97
CA LYS A 33 3.55 2.80 23.01
C LYS A 33 2.07 2.42 22.86
N PRO A 34 1.71 1.55 21.91
CA PRO A 34 0.34 1.06 21.83
C PRO A 34 -0.01 0.41 23.16
N PRO A 35 -1.18 0.70 23.75
CA PRO A 35 -1.59 0.06 24.99
C PRO A 35 -1.55 -1.44 24.77
N ILE A 36 -0.71 -2.13 25.55
CA ILE A 36 -0.66 -3.59 25.59
C ILE A 36 -2.04 -4.03 26.06
N LYS A 37 -2.82 -4.53 25.11
CA LYS A 37 -4.22 -4.90 25.28
C LYS A 37 -4.27 -6.17 26.13
N GLY A 38 -4.38 -5.99 27.44
CA GLY A 38 -4.83 -7.05 28.35
C GLY A 38 -6.25 -7.45 27.98
N ASN A 39 -6.51 -8.76 28.01
CA ASN A 39 -7.79 -9.37 27.66
C ASN A 39 -8.93 -8.84 28.53
N GLU A 40 -9.76 -7.95 27.99
CA GLU A 40 -11.09 -7.70 28.52
C GLU A 40 -12.15 -7.89 27.44
N VAL A 41 -13.16 -8.65 27.83
CA VAL A 41 -14.33 -9.09 27.08
C VAL A 41 -15.09 -7.88 26.52
N PRO A 42 -15.48 -7.87 25.23
CA PRO A 42 -16.12 -6.69 24.65
C PRO A 42 -17.56 -6.55 25.15
N LYS A 43 -17.81 -5.45 25.87
CA LYS A 43 -19.14 -4.93 26.16
C LYS A 43 -19.59 -4.07 24.97
N ALA A 44 -20.75 -4.41 24.40
CA ALA A 44 -21.36 -3.72 23.28
C ALA A 44 -21.67 -2.25 23.61
N VAL A 45 -21.26 -1.32 22.75
CA VAL A 45 -21.74 0.06 22.75
C VAL A 45 -22.21 0.40 21.34
N ALA A 46 -23.46 0.84 21.29
CA ALA A 46 -24.19 1.23 20.09
C ALA A 46 -23.54 2.43 19.39
N MET A 47 -23.41 2.34 18.07
CA MET A 47 -23.15 3.49 17.22
C MET A 47 -24.46 3.96 16.58
N GLU A 48 -24.88 5.17 16.94
CA GLU A 48 -25.77 5.97 16.11
C GLU A 48 -25.01 6.47 14.89
N THR A 49 -25.51 6.15 13.70
CA THR A 49 -25.06 6.76 12.44
C THR A 49 -26.22 7.48 11.78
N LYS A 50 -26.10 8.81 11.65
CA LYS A 50 -26.91 9.64 10.74
C LYS A 50 -26.57 9.31 9.29
N PRO A 51 -27.56 9.18 8.38
CA PRO A 51 -27.29 9.02 6.96
C PRO A 51 -27.20 10.38 6.26
N LYS A 52 -26.17 10.56 5.44
CA LYS A 52 -26.08 11.60 4.41
C LYS A 52 -26.46 10.97 3.08
N SER A 53 -27.55 11.46 2.50
CA SER A 53 -28.04 11.13 1.17
C SER A 53 -27.14 11.71 0.08
N SER A 54 -26.76 10.91 -0.90
CA SER A 54 -26.58 11.39 -2.27
C SER A 54 -26.92 10.29 -3.26
N ALA A 55 -27.64 10.70 -4.30
CA ALA A 55 -28.41 9.87 -5.17
C ALA A 55 -27.65 9.43 -6.43
N LEU A 56 -28.23 8.40 -7.06
CA LEU A 56 -28.49 8.28 -8.49
C LEU A 56 -27.44 7.58 -9.38
N GLY A 57 -27.87 6.48 -10.00
CA GLY A 57 -27.22 5.81 -11.13
C GLY A 57 -27.45 4.29 -11.13
N LYS A 58 -28.69 3.80 -11.14
CA LYS A 58 -29.38 3.22 -12.31
C LYS A 58 -28.56 2.19 -13.13
N ASN A 59 -28.93 0.91 -12.93
CA ASN A 59 -29.28 -0.11 -13.95
C ASN A 59 -28.50 -1.43 -13.84
N THR A 60 -29.17 -2.48 -13.35
CA THR A 60 -28.81 -3.88 -13.61
C THR A 60 -30.10 -4.70 -13.77
N PRO A 61 -30.23 -5.56 -14.79
CA PRO A 61 -31.47 -6.28 -15.07
C PRO A 61 -31.72 -7.42 -14.08
N ALA A 62 -32.97 -7.53 -13.65
CA ALA A 62 -33.46 -8.61 -12.79
C ALA A 62 -33.54 -9.92 -13.57
N SER A 63 -32.64 -10.86 -13.27
CA SER A 63 -32.83 -12.27 -13.63
C SER A 63 -33.85 -12.89 -12.67
N GLN A 64 -35.04 -13.15 -13.20
CA GLN A 64 -36.08 -13.93 -12.55
C GLN A 64 -35.63 -15.39 -12.49
N VAL A 65 -35.29 -15.88 -11.29
CA VAL A 65 -35.20 -17.32 -11.02
C VAL A 65 -36.53 -17.72 -10.40
N ALA A 66 -37.38 -18.33 -11.22
CA ALA A 66 -38.63 -18.95 -10.80
C ALA A 66 -38.33 -20.21 -9.98
N SER A 67 -38.66 -20.19 -8.69
CA SER A 67 -38.75 -21.39 -7.86
C SER A 67 -40.09 -22.09 -8.11
N PRO A 68 -40.12 -23.38 -8.46
CA PRO A 68 -41.37 -24.12 -8.51
C PRO A 68 -41.76 -24.56 -7.09
N ALA A 69 -42.96 -24.18 -6.66
CA ALA A 69 -43.62 -24.76 -5.51
C ALA A 69 -44.15 -26.16 -5.87
N PRO A 70 -43.88 -27.22 -5.09
CA PRO A 70 -44.61 -28.46 -5.23
C PRO A 70 -45.95 -28.36 -4.50
N SER A 71 -46.99 -28.13 -5.28
CA SER A 71 -48.38 -28.42 -4.92
C SER A 71 -48.66 -29.92 -4.89
N VAL A 72 -49.78 -30.28 -4.27
CA VAL A 72 -50.57 -31.52 -4.41
C VAL A 72 -50.46 -32.49 -3.22
N THR A 73 -51.26 -32.12 -2.22
CA THR A 73 -52.23 -32.98 -1.52
C THR A 73 -52.62 -34.27 -2.26
N LYS A 74 -52.36 -35.43 -1.65
CA LYS A 74 -53.10 -36.67 -1.92
C LYS A 74 -53.35 -37.42 -0.61
N ALA A 75 -54.42 -37.02 0.08
CA ALA A 75 -55.00 -37.77 1.17
C ALA A 75 -55.71 -38.99 0.58
N ALA A 76 -55.08 -40.16 0.66
CA ALA A 76 -55.70 -41.44 0.34
C ALA A 76 -56.68 -41.81 1.47
N LYS A 77 -57.98 -41.68 1.21
CA LYS A 77 -59.05 -42.28 2.01
C LYS A 77 -58.91 -43.80 1.94
N VAL A 78 -58.49 -44.41 3.04
CA VAL A 78 -58.58 -45.86 3.24
C VAL A 78 -60.01 -46.19 3.69
N PRO A 79 -60.72 -47.15 3.06
CA PRO A 79 -62.05 -47.57 3.47
C PRO A 79 -62.03 -48.22 4.86
N LEU A 80 -62.87 -47.70 5.75
CA LEU A 80 -63.11 -48.28 7.07
C LEU A 80 -64.19 -49.36 6.91
N ASP A 81 -63.78 -50.59 6.58
CA ASP A 81 -64.69 -51.74 6.55
C ASP A 81 -65.13 -52.11 7.98
N GLN A 82 -66.39 -51.79 8.28
CA GLN A 82 -67.07 -52.18 9.51
C GLN A 82 -67.43 -53.67 9.46
N TYR A 83 -66.54 -54.54 9.96
CA TYR A 83 -66.88 -55.92 10.28
C TYR A 83 -67.61 -55.99 11.62
N THR A 84 -68.94 -56.10 11.56
CA THR A 84 -69.79 -56.44 12.72
C THR A 84 -69.91 -57.96 12.85
N VAL A 85 -68.95 -58.58 13.53
CA VAL A 85 -69.06 -59.99 13.94
C VAL A 85 -69.78 -60.05 15.29
N ARG A 86 -71.05 -60.48 15.27
CA ARG A 86 -71.82 -60.83 16.48
C ARG A 86 -71.28 -62.15 17.04
N LEU A 87 -70.45 -62.08 18.08
CA LEU A 87 -70.10 -63.25 18.89
C LEU A 87 -70.97 -63.31 20.14
N LYS A 88 -71.65 -64.46 20.28
CA LYS A 88 -72.51 -64.81 21.40
C LYS A 88 -71.71 -64.88 22.70
N ALA A 89 -72.31 -64.33 23.75
CA ALA A 89 -71.85 -64.35 25.13
C ALA A 89 -71.54 -65.77 25.61
N LYS A 90 -70.31 -65.96 26.07
CA LYS A 90 -69.91 -67.05 26.97
C LYS A 90 -69.13 -66.38 28.10
N GLU A 91 -69.63 -66.52 29.33
CA GLU A 91 -69.09 -65.88 30.54
C GLU A 91 -67.58 -66.14 30.68
N PRO A 92 -66.77 -65.07 30.81
CA PRO A 92 -65.35 -65.21 31.08
C PRO A 92 -65.13 -65.40 32.59
N SER A 93 -64.49 -66.52 32.92
CA SER A 93 -63.90 -66.77 34.23
C SER A 93 -62.83 -65.71 34.57
N PRO A 94 -62.60 -65.38 35.84
CA PRO A 94 -61.65 -64.34 36.25
C PRO A 94 -60.20 -64.83 36.07
N ILE A 95 -59.58 -64.47 34.95
CA ILE A 95 -58.16 -64.74 34.69
C ILE A 95 -57.32 -63.55 35.17
N VAL A 96 -56.66 -63.78 36.30
CA VAL A 96 -55.50 -63.13 36.93
C VAL A 96 -54.66 -62.21 36.01
N THR A 97 -54.81 -60.89 36.22
CA THR A 97 -53.86 -59.74 36.25
C THR A 97 -52.41 -59.78 35.71
N THR A 98 -51.97 -60.77 34.94
CA THR A 98 -50.57 -60.90 34.47
C THR A 98 -50.27 -60.21 33.12
N ALA A 99 -51.29 -59.74 32.40
CA ALA A 99 -51.14 -59.13 31.06
C ALA A 99 -50.70 -57.65 31.06
N GLU A 100 -51.02 -56.89 32.11
CA GLU A 100 -50.72 -55.43 32.17
C GLU A 100 -49.23 -55.14 32.39
N GLU A 101 -48.52 -55.94 33.18
CA GLU A 101 -47.10 -55.74 33.48
C GLU A 101 -46.22 -55.85 32.20
N THR A 102 -46.68 -56.63 31.23
CA THR A 102 -45.99 -56.83 29.94
C THR A 102 -46.11 -55.61 29.02
N GLN A 103 -47.23 -54.88 29.05
CA GLN A 103 -47.43 -53.69 28.23
C GLN A 103 -46.58 -52.51 28.71
N ALA A 104 -46.47 -52.34 30.03
CA ALA A 104 -45.64 -51.30 30.63
C ALA A 104 -44.14 -51.47 30.29
N LYS A 105 -43.64 -52.70 30.27
CA LYS A 105 -42.26 -53.01 29.87
C LYS A 105 -42.01 -52.66 28.39
N LYS A 106 -42.93 -53.02 27.50
CA LYS A 106 -42.85 -52.67 26.07
C LYS A 106 -42.86 -51.16 25.84
N LEU A 107 -43.71 -50.41 26.54
CA LEU A 107 -43.77 -48.95 26.42
C LEU A 107 -42.47 -48.28 26.90
N LYS A 108 -41.89 -48.76 28.01
CA LYS A 108 -40.57 -48.29 28.50
C LYS A 108 -39.48 -48.55 27.47
N GLN A 109 -39.46 -49.72 26.84
CA GLN A 109 -38.50 -50.05 25.79
C GLN A 109 -38.67 -49.18 24.54
N ILE A 110 -39.90 -48.96 24.08
CA ILE A 110 -40.19 -48.07 22.95
C ILE A 110 -39.69 -46.65 23.25
N ASN A 111 -39.97 -46.12 24.44
CA ASN A 111 -39.51 -44.78 24.83
C ASN A 111 -37.98 -44.67 24.91
N ALA A 112 -37.28 -45.73 25.34
CA ALA A 112 -35.82 -45.78 25.33
C ALA A 112 -35.28 -45.73 23.89
N ASN A 113 -35.85 -46.53 22.99
CA ASN A 113 -35.46 -46.56 21.57
C ASN A 113 -35.74 -45.23 20.88
N VAL A 114 -36.86 -44.56 21.19
CA VAL A 114 -37.18 -43.23 20.63
C VAL A 114 -36.16 -42.19 21.11
N LYS A 115 -35.79 -42.19 22.39
CA LYS A 115 -34.75 -41.30 22.92
C LYS A 115 -33.39 -41.56 22.28
N GLU A 116 -33.04 -42.82 22.08
CA GLU A 116 -31.80 -43.20 21.40
C GLU A 116 -31.79 -42.72 19.93
N ALA A 117 -32.88 -42.95 19.20
CA ALA A 117 -33.04 -42.50 17.82
C ALA A 117 -32.97 -40.97 17.70
N GLN A 118 -33.61 -40.23 18.62
CA GLN A 118 -33.49 -38.78 18.69
C GLN A 118 -32.05 -38.32 18.97
N GLY A 119 -31.35 -39.01 19.88
CA GLY A 119 -29.93 -38.74 20.16
C GLY A 119 -29.01 -39.03 18.97
N LEU A 120 -29.28 -40.08 18.19
CA LEU A 120 -28.57 -40.37 16.95
C LEU A 120 -28.85 -39.31 15.88
N HIS A 121 -30.10 -38.90 15.71
CA HIS A 121 -30.49 -37.83 14.78
C HIS A 121 -29.78 -36.51 15.12
N ALA A 122 -29.78 -36.10 16.40
CA ALA A 122 -29.08 -34.90 16.85
C ALA A 122 -27.57 -34.96 16.56
N ARG A 123 -26.93 -36.12 16.82
CA ARG A 123 -25.51 -36.33 16.54
C ARG A 123 -25.20 -36.29 15.03
N LEU A 124 -26.06 -36.87 14.21
CA LEU A 124 -25.89 -36.85 12.75
C LEU A 124 -26.01 -35.42 12.22
N MET A 125 -27.01 -34.66 12.68
CA MET A 125 -27.19 -33.26 12.28
C MET A 125 -26.01 -32.39 12.69
N ALA A 126 -25.49 -32.57 13.91
CA ALA A 126 -24.30 -31.85 14.36
C ALA A 126 -23.08 -32.14 13.47
N LYS A 127 -22.81 -33.41 13.17
CA LYS A 127 -21.70 -33.80 12.29
C LYS A 127 -21.86 -33.29 10.87
N LEU A 128 -23.08 -33.33 10.33
CA LEU A 128 -23.35 -32.83 8.98
C LEU A 128 -23.15 -31.31 8.91
N SER A 129 -23.60 -30.57 9.92
CA SER A 129 -23.37 -29.13 10.02
C SER A 129 -21.88 -28.80 10.09
N GLU A 130 -21.12 -29.50 10.93
CA GLU A 130 -19.68 -29.31 11.07
C GLU A 130 -18.92 -29.58 9.77
N LEU A 131 -19.24 -30.68 9.08
CA LEU A 131 -18.62 -31.02 7.80
C LEU A 131 -18.95 -30.01 6.71
N LEU A 132 -20.21 -29.57 6.62
CA LEU A 132 -20.63 -28.57 5.64
C LEU A 132 -19.96 -27.23 5.91
N GLU A 133 -19.94 -26.77 7.16
CA GLU A 133 -19.26 -25.52 7.54
C GLU A 133 -17.77 -25.58 7.22
N PHE A 134 -17.11 -26.70 7.52
CA PHE A 134 -15.69 -26.90 7.22
C PHE A 134 -15.41 -26.84 5.72
N GLU A 135 -16.15 -27.62 4.91
CA GLU A 135 -15.90 -27.72 3.48
C GLU A 135 -16.21 -26.39 2.78
N ILE A 136 -17.36 -25.78 3.07
CA ILE A 136 -17.76 -24.48 2.52
C ILE A 136 -16.72 -23.41 2.88
N THR A 137 -16.29 -23.34 4.14
CA THR A 137 -15.31 -22.35 4.58
C THR A 137 -13.96 -22.55 3.90
N LYS A 138 -13.52 -23.81 3.76
CA LYS A 138 -12.23 -24.15 3.16
C LYS A 138 -12.23 -23.85 1.66
N GLU A 139 -13.27 -24.26 0.95
CA GLU A 139 -13.42 -24.06 -0.49
C GLU A 139 -13.57 -22.58 -0.83
N LEU A 140 -14.45 -21.84 -0.14
CA LEU A 140 -14.58 -20.39 -0.31
C LEU A 140 -13.27 -19.65 -0.03
N LYS A 141 -12.54 -20.02 1.04
CA LYS A 141 -11.23 -19.41 1.33
C LYS A 141 -10.21 -19.70 0.23
N ALA A 142 -10.21 -20.92 -0.31
CA ALA A 142 -9.33 -21.31 -1.40
C ALA A 142 -9.65 -20.51 -2.67
N GLU A 143 -10.93 -20.42 -3.03
CA GLU A 143 -11.38 -19.72 -4.23
C GLU A 143 -11.12 -18.21 -4.14
N ILE A 144 -11.46 -17.57 -3.02
CA ILE A 144 -11.16 -16.15 -2.78
C ILE A 144 -9.65 -15.90 -2.90
N LYS A 145 -8.81 -16.81 -2.39
CA LYS A 145 -7.35 -16.65 -2.45
C LYS A 145 -6.82 -16.86 -3.87
N LYS A 146 -7.41 -17.77 -4.64
CA LYS A 146 -6.93 -18.16 -5.97
C LYS A 146 -7.42 -17.23 -7.07
N GLU A 147 -8.65 -16.75 -6.98
CA GLU A 147 -9.28 -15.98 -8.06
C GLU A 147 -9.39 -14.50 -7.71
N VAL A 148 -9.97 -14.18 -6.56
CA VAL A 148 -10.29 -12.77 -6.23
C VAL A 148 -9.03 -11.97 -5.89
N LYS A 149 -8.14 -12.50 -5.05
CA LYS A 149 -6.91 -11.80 -4.65
C LYS A 149 -6.01 -11.38 -5.81
N PRO A 150 -5.66 -12.24 -6.78
CA PRO A 150 -4.78 -11.83 -7.88
C PRO A 150 -5.43 -10.84 -8.83
N VAL A 151 -6.74 -10.95 -9.07
CA VAL A 151 -7.48 -9.98 -9.89
C VAL A 151 -7.44 -8.59 -9.25
N LEU A 152 -7.83 -8.48 -7.97
CA LEU A 152 -7.75 -7.21 -7.24
C LEU A 152 -6.34 -6.63 -7.19
N LYS A 153 -5.33 -7.48 -6.99
CA LYS A 153 -3.94 -7.03 -6.98
C LYS A 153 -3.53 -6.44 -8.34
N ARG A 154 -3.86 -7.12 -9.44
CA ARG A 154 -3.56 -6.64 -10.79
C ARG A 154 -4.28 -5.32 -11.09
N GLU A 155 -5.59 -5.27 -10.84
CA GLU A 155 -6.40 -4.07 -11.10
C GLU A 155 -5.89 -2.87 -10.29
N LEU A 156 -5.56 -3.06 -9.01
CA LEU A 156 -5.01 -1.98 -8.19
C LEU A 156 -3.61 -1.55 -8.66
N GLU A 157 -2.74 -2.49 -9.05
CA GLU A 157 -1.43 -2.15 -9.60
C GLU A 157 -1.53 -1.38 -10.92
N ASP A 158 -2.44 -1.80 -11.80
CA ASP A 158 -2.67 -1.16 -13.10
C ASP A 158 -3.31 0.23 -12.91
N GLU A 159 -4.29 0.38 -12.02
CA GLU A 159 -4.93 1.66 -11.70
C GLU A 159 -3.92 2.64 -11.10
N ILE A 160 -3.13 2.22 -10.10
CA ILE A 160 -2.08 3.05 -9.50
C ILE A 160 -1.06 3.48 -10.55
N LYS A 161 -0.68 2.57 -11.47
CA LYS A 161 0.28 2.88 -12.52
C LYS A 161 -0.32 3.83 -13.58
N ALA A 162 -1.60 3.70 -13.89
CA ALA A 162 -2.29 4.59 -14.83
C ALA A 162 -2.47 5.99 -14.23
N GLU A 163 -2.91 6.06 -12.98
CA GLU A 163 -3.17 7.32 -12.27
C GLU A 163 -1.88 8.08 -11.95
N PHE A 164 -0.86 7.40 -11.41
CA PHE A 164 0.36 8.06 -10.93
C PHE A 164 1.59 7.91 -11.82
N GLY A 165 1.60 6.96 -12.76
CA GLY A 165 2.80 6.67 -13.57
C GLY A 165 3.17 7.80 -14.52
N GLY A 166 2.18 8.54 -15.04
CA GLY A 166 2.41 9.73 -15.86
C GLY A 166 2.95 10.90 -15.03
N ASP A 167 2.33 11.15 -13.88
CA ASP A 167 2.67 12.27 -13.02
C ASP A 167 4.05 12.12 -12.38
N LEU A 168 4.42 10.91 -11.94
CA LEU A 168 5.79 10.64 -11.45
C LEU A 168 6.84 10.89 -12.54
N LYS A 169 6.55 10.53 -13.80
CA LYS A 169 7.46 10.77 -14.92
C LYS A 169 7.60 12.27 -15.18
N LYS A 170 6.49 13.01 -15.22
CA LYS A 170 6.49 14.46 -15.40
C LYS A 170 7.25 15.17 -14.29
N LEU A 171 6.97 14.81 -13.03
CA LEU A 171 7.66 15.37 -11.86
C LEU A 171 9.17 15.10 -11.93
N LYS A 172 9.58 13.89 -12.32
CA LYS A 172 11.00 13.57 -12.52
C LYS A 172 11.63 14.45 -13.60
N THR A 173 10.97 14.62 -14.75
CA THR A 173 11.50 15.45 -15.85
C THR A 173 11.55 16.93 -15.48
N GLU A 174 10.55 17.42 -14.76
CA GLU A 174 10.47 18.81 -14.29
C GLU A 174 11.58 19.10 -13.28
N ILE A 175 11.70 18.30 -12.23
CA ILE A 175 12.78 18.45 -11.23
C ILE A 175 14.17 18.36 -11.88
N MET A 176 14.37 17.42 -12.80
CA MET A 176 15.67 17.31 -13.50
C MET A 176 15.95 18.53 -14.37
N SER A 177 14.95 19.04 -15.09
CA SER A 177 15.12 20.20 -15.96
C SER A 177 15.41 21.47 -15.15
N ASP A 178 14.64 21.71 -14.09
CA ASP A 178 14.81 22.85 -13.20
C ASP A 178 16.18 22.82 -12.52
N LEU A 179 16.58 21.66 -11.98
CA LEU A 179 17.88 21.50 -11.35
C LEU A 179 19.05 21.72 -12.34
N ILE A 180 18.94 21.22 -13.57
CA ILE A 180 19.95 21.44 -14.60
C ILE A 180 20.05 22.92 -14.97
N LEU A 181 18.92 23.62 -15.12
CA LEU A 181 18.89 25.04 -15.44
C LEU A 181 19.48 25.89 -14.32
N GLU A 182 19.08 25.63 -13.07
CA GLU A 182 19.59 26.33 -11.89
C GLU A 182 21.11 26.10 -11.73
N LEU A 183 21.55 24.85 -11.80
CA LEU A 183 22.97 24.52 -11.70
C LEU A 183 23.79 25.12 -12.85
N LYS A 184 23.27 25.12 -14.09
CA LYS A 184 23.95 25.75 -15.24
C LYS A 184 24.09 27.26 -15.04
N ALA A 185 23.04 27.92 -14.55
CA ALA A 185 23.05 29.37 -14.30
C ALA A 185 24.03 29.73 -13.18
N ASP A 186 23.97 29.02 -12.04
CA ASP A 186 24.85 29.24 -10.90
C ASP A 186 26.31 28.97 -11.26
N PHE A 187 26.57 27.85 -11.94
CA PHE A 187 27.91 27.51 -12.41
C PHE A 187 28.45 28.56 -13.38
N LYS A 188 27.66 29.00 -14.37
CA LYS A 188 28.05 30.06 -15.32
C LYS A 188 28.39 31.35 -14.59
N ASN A 189 27.59 31.76 -13.60
CA ASN A 189 27.82 32.98 -12.84
C ASN A 189 29.07 32.90 -11.95
N VAL A 190 29.23 31.81 -11.20
CA VAL A 190 30.38 31.61 -10.30
C VAL A 190 31.68 31.56 -11.10
N VAL A 191 31.72 30.74 -12.16
CA VAL A 191 32.91 30.62 -13.01
C VAL A 191 33.24 31.94 -13.70
N LYS A 192 32.24 32.67 -14.21
CA LYS A 192 32.46 33.97 -14.84
C LYS A 192 33.07 34.99 -13.87
N GLU A 193 32.53 35.12 -12.66
CA GLU A 193 33.06 36.08 -11.68
C GLU A 193 34.43 35.66 -11.14
N GLU A 194 34.69 34.36 -10.96
CA GLU A 194 36.00 33.86 -10.55
C GLU A 194 37.08 34.16 -11.60
N ILE A 195 36.83 33.82 -12.87
CA ILE A 195 37.75 34.10 -13.99
C ILE A 195 37.98 35.61 -14.11
N LYS A 196 36.93 36.42 -13.99
CA LYS A 196 37.03 37.88 -14.02
C LYS A 196 37.93 38.41 -12.90
N ASN A 197 37.78 37.87 -11.70
CA ASN A 197 38.57 38.28 -10.54
C ASN A 197 40.04 37.88 -10.70
N GLU A 198 40.31 36.63 -11.06
CA GLU A 198 41.66 36.11 -11.31
C GLU A 198 42.36 36.88 -12.44
N PHE A 199 41.65 37.15 -13.53
CA PHE A 199 42.17 37.96 -14.64
C PHE A 199 42.54 39.38 -14.17
N ARG A 200 41.64 40.05 -13.42
CA ARG A 200 41.92 41.39 -12.87
C ARG A 200 43.13 41.39 -11.95
N MET A 201 43.28 40.38 -11.10
CA MET A 201 44.43 40.25 -10.20
C MET A 201 45.72 39.99 -10.95
N THR A 202 45.71 39.10 -11.93
CA THR A 202 46.87 38.79 -12.77
C THR A 202 47.34 40.00 -13.56
N VAL A 203 46.41 40.74 -14.21
CA VAL A 203 46.74 41.95 -14.94
C VAL A 203 47.27 43.03 -14.00
N ALA A 204 46.62 43.27 -12.86
CA ALA A 204 47.08 44.27 -11.89
C ALA A 204 48.49 43.94 -11.37
N TYR A 205 48.76 42.67 -11.04
CA TYR A 205 50.08 42.22 -10.60
C TYR A 205 51.13 42.43 -11.69
N GLN A 206 50.85 42.00 -12.92
CA GLN A 206 51.79 42.16 -14.04
C GLN A 206 52.09 43.64 -14.33
N LEU A 207 51.08 44.50 -14.31
CA LEU A 207 51.25 45.94 -14.54
C LEU A 207 52.11 46.59 -13.46
N VAL A 208 51.90 46.25 -12.18
CA VAL A 208 52.73 46.77 -11.07
C VAL A 208 54.18 46.29 -11.19
N THR A 209 54.42 45.05 -11.63
CA THR A 209 55.79 44.54 -11.79
C THR A 209 56.51 45.07 -13.04
N LYS A 210 55.78 45.56 -14.04
CA LYS A 210 56.33 46.11 -15.30
C LYS A 210 56.24 47.63 -15.30
N ASP A 211 56.90 48.27 -14.35
CA ASP A 211 56.88 49.73 -14.09
C ASP A 211 57.49 50.62 -15.22
N GLU A 212 57.69 50.11 -16.45
CA GLU A 212 58.36 50.83 -17.55
C GLU A 212 57.67 50.75 -18.94
N ALA A 213 56.53 50.07 -19.11
CA ALA A 213 55.95 49.83 -20.44
C ALA A 213 54.73 50.71 -20.77
N LYS A 214 54.81 51.37 -21.93
CA LYS A 214 53.81 52.24 -22.55
C LYS A 214 52.46 51.52 -22.75
N THR A 215 51.39 52.31 -22.72
CA THR A 215 49.96 51.95 -22.85
C THR A 215 49.64 51.00 -24.02
N ASP A 216 50.44 51.01 -25.09
CA ASP A 216 50.22 50.19 -26.30
C ASP A 216 50.31 48.67 -26.06
N HIS A 217 51.00 48.20 -25.01
CA HIS A 217 51.15 46.76 -24.75
C HIS A 217 50.01 46.14 -23.92
N ILE A 218 49.07 46.93 -23.43
CA ILE A 218 48.01 46.45 -22.53
C ILE A 218 46.95 45.63 -23.29
N ASP A 219 46.55 46.08 -24.49
CA ASP A 219 45.54 45.39 -25.29
C ASP A 219 46.05 44.06 -25.87
N ASP A 220 47.33 44.00 -26.24
CA ASP A 220 47.99 42.78 -26.68
C ASP A 220 48.08 41.76 -25.52
N LEU A 221 48.52 42.19 -24.33
CA LEU A 221 48.58 41.35 -23.13
C LEU A 221 47.19 40.85 -22.72
N LYS A 222 46.16 41.71 -22.80
CA LYS A 222 44.76 41.35 -22.53
C LYS A 222 44.28 40.26 -23.50
N SER A 223 44.62 40.38 -24.77
CA SER A 223 44.20 39.44 -25.81
C SER A 223 44.92 38.09 -25.68
N GLU A 224 46.21 38.09 -25.36
CA GLU A 224 47.02 36.88 -25.17
C GLU A 224 46.56 36.08 -23.93
N LEU A 225 46.43 36.72 -22.77
CA LEU A 225 45.91 36.07 -21.56
C LEU A 225 44.49 35.51 -21.77
N LYS A 226 43.65 36.24 -22.51
CA LYS A 226 42.29 35.80 -22.84
C LYS A 226 42.29 34.51 -23.67
N ALA A 227 43.19 34.41 -24.66
CA ALA A 227 43.33 33.22 -25.48
C ALA A 227 43.87 32.03 -24.67
N GLU A 228 44.87 32.26 -23.83
CA GLU A 228 45.50 31.24 -22.99
C GLU A 228 44.51 30.64 -21.97
N LEU A 229 43.77 31.50 -21.25
CA LEU A 229 42.71 31.07 -20.33
C LEU A 229 41.62 30.25 -21.04
N LYS A 230 41.21 30.65 -22.24
CA LYS A 230 40.20 29.91 -23.02
C LYS A 230 40.69 28.49 -23.36
N ILE A 231 41.95 28.33 -23.72
CA ILE A 231 42.55 27.03 -24.03
C ILE A 231 42.64 26.16 -22.78
N GLU A 232 43.11 26.72 -21.65
CA GLU A 232 43.28 25.99 -20.41
C GLU A 232 41.95 25.47 -19.85
N LEU A 233 40.91 26.33 -19.79
CA LEU A 233 39.56 25.92 -19.40
C LEU A 233 39.02 24.81 -20.30
N MET A 234 39.19 24.93 -21.63
CA MET A 234 38.72 23.91 -22.56
C MET A 234 39.42 22.57 -22.32
N ASN A 235 40.71 22.58 -22.01
CA ASN A 235 41.46 21.35 -21.72
C ASN A 235 41.03 20.72 -20.39
N GLU A 236 40.76 21.51 -19.36
CA GLU A 236 40.35 21.02 -18.04
C GLU A 236 38.93 20.41 -18.06
N PHE A 237 37.98 21.07 -18.73
CA PHE A 237 36.62 20.52 -18.91
C PHE A 237 36.60 19.29 -19.83
N LYS A 238 37.41 19.27 -20.88
CA LYS A 238 37.49 18.12 -21.78
C LYS A 238 38.21 16.93 -21.15
N GLY A 239 39.19 17.18 -20.29
CA GLY A 239 39.94 16.15 -19.56
C GLY A 239 39.12 15.41 -18.51
N SER A 240 38.23 16.12 -17.78
CA SER A 240 37.42 15.53 -16.72
C SER A 240 36.36 14.55 -17.22
N SER A 241 35.76 14.79 -18.39
CA SER A 241 34.75 13.89 -18.99
C SER A 241 35.28 12.51 -19.40
N LYS A 242 36.60 12.38 -19.63
CA LYS A 242 37.20 11.14 -20.17
C LYS A 242 37.57 10.11 -19.09
N LEU A 243 37.57 10.48 -17.81
CA LEU A 243 38.02 9.63 -16.71
C LEU A 243 36.92 8.73 -16.11
N GLU A 244 35.64 9.00 -16.34
CA GLU A 244 34.54 8.26 -15.69
C GLU A 244 33.89 7.15 -16.53
N SER A 245 34.21 7.01 -17.83
CA SER A 245 33.50 6.08 -18.71
C SER A 245 34.09 4.66 -18.84
N ASN A 246 35.21 4.35 -18.18
CA ASN A 246 35.88 3.04 -18.30
C ASN A 246 35.43 1.97 -17.27
N GLY A 247 34.39 2.26 -16.48
CA GLY A 247 33.72 1.29 -15.63
C GLY A 247 32.83 0.35 -16.44
N LYS A 248 33.36 -0.83 -16.80
CA LYS A 248 32.69 -1.94 -17.49
C LYS A 248 31.42 -2.38 -16.74
N SER A 249 30.31 -1.69 -16.97
CA SER A 249 28.98 -2.05 -16.47
C SER A 249 28.34 -3.03 -17.45
N THR A 250 28.58 -4.32 -17.24
CA THR A 250 27.77 -5.40 -17.82
C THR A 250 26.47 -5.49 -17.03
N GLY A 251 25.56 -4.55 -17.28
CA GLY A 251 24.22 -4.52 -16.71
C GLY A 251 23.24 -4.05 -17.77
N GLN A 252 22.41 -4.97 -18.24
CA GLN A 252 21.38 -4.79 -19.26
C GLN A 252 20.39 -3.69 -18.83
N GLN A 253 20.63 -2.44 -19.25
CA GLN A 253 19.74 -1.31 -19.02
C GLN A 253 18.80 -1.15 -20.21
N ASN A 254 17.66 -1.84 -20.15
CA ASN A 254 16.48 -1.50 -20.93
C ASN A 254 15.75 -0.38 -20.17
N GLY A 255 16.04 0.88 -20.52
CA GLY A 255 15.48 2.05 -19.85
C GLY A 255 15.91 3.34 -20.53
N ASP A 256 15.27 3.60 -21.66
CA ASP A 256 15.34 4.78 -22.53
C ASP A 256 15.33 6.12 -21.76
N GLY A 257 16.51 6.68 -21.47
CA GLY A 257 16.64 7.94 -20.74
C GLY A 257 18.06 8.31 -20.34
N ARG A 258 19.06 7.96 -21.15
CA ARG A 258 20.44 8.44 -20.95
C ARG A 258 20.51 9.87 -21.46
N ILE A 259 20.23 10.83 -20.59
CA ILE A 259 20.52 12.24 -20.87
C ILE A 259 22.05 12.35 -20.90
N CYS A 260 22.62 12.44 -22.09
CA CYS A 260 24.03 12.69 -22.28
C CYS A 260 24.35 14.09 -21.76
N ILE A 261 25.18 14.16 -20.72
CA ILE A 261 25.69 15.42 -20.16
C ILE A 261 26.52 16.20 -21.20
N GLU A 262 26.93 15.53 -22.29
CA GLU A 262 27.65 16.12 -23.41
C GLU A 262 26.90 17.28 -24.11
N ASP A 263 25.59 17.42 -23.92
CA ASP A 263 24.81 18.54 -24.49
C ASP A 263 24.73 19.80 -23.59
N LEU A 264 25.31 19.79 -22.38
CA LEU A 264 25.09 20.90 -21.43
C LEU A 264 25.86 22.20 -21.75
N MET A 265 26.96 22.14 -22.52
CA MET A 265 27.80 23.31 -22.83
C MET A 265 28.20 23.30 -24.30
N THR A 266 27.56 24.16 -25.09
CA THR A 266 27.96 24.40 -26.49
C THR A 266 29.15 25.35 -26.55
N MET A 267 29.95 25.33 -27.63
CA MET A 267 31.06 26.29 -27.78
C MET A 267 30.59 27.75 -27.72
N ASP A 268 29.34 28.01 -28.11
CA ASP A 268 28.73 29.33 -28.05
C ASP A 268 28.50 29.82 -26.60
N ASP A 269 28.24 28.91 -25.65
CA ASP A 269 28.08 29.25 -24.23
C ASP A 269 29.41 29.73 -23.58
N MET A 270 30.56 29.31 -24.14
CA MET A 270 31.88 29.70 -23.65
C MET A 270 32.25 31.12 -24.06
N ASP A 271 31.85 31.57 -25.24
CA ASP A 271 32.19 32.92 -25.71
C ASP A 271 31.57 34.00 -24.81
N ASP A 272 30.39 33.74 -24.24
CA ASP A 272 29.71 34.58 -23.23
C ASP A 272 30.46 34.70 -21.89
N ILE A 273 31.23 33.68 -21.52
CA ILE A 273 32.01 33.65 -20.26
C ILE A 273 33.26 34.51 -20.41
N VAL A 274 33.86 34.53 -21.61
CA VAL A 274 35.12 35.24 -21.89
C VAL A 274 34.91 36.66 -22.44
N VAL A 275 33.67 37.16 -22.53
CA VAL A 275 33.42 38.61 -22.72
C VAL A 275 33.72 39.34 -21.40
N LEU A 276 35.01 39.62 -21.17
CA LEU A 276 35.57 40.41 -20.07
C LEU A 276 36.04 41.80 -20.51
#